data_AF-A0A5R9BQB6-F1
#
_entry.id   AF-A0A5R9BQB6-F1
#
_cell.length_a   1.000
_cell.length_b   1.000
_cell.length_c   1.000
_cell.angle_alpha   90.00
_cell.angle_beta   90.00
_cell.angle_gamma   90.00
#
_symmetry.space_group_name_H-M   'P 1'
#
loop_
_entity.id
_entity.type
_entity.pdbx_description
1 polymer ?
#
loop_
_entity_poly.entity_id
_entity_poly.type
_entity_poly.pdbx_seq_one_letter_code
_entity_poly.pdbx_strand_id
1 'polypeptide(L)'
;MKVKVMVAAHKKFPMPKDNIYLPVLVGATKNYTEGINYQRDDDGENISLKNPNYNELTAIYWAWKNLDADVVGLVHYRRLFSKGGKRELDNILTESDIAPMSINGTSFSKHSF
;
A
#
# COMPACT_ATOMS: atom_id res chain seq x y z
N MET A 1 3.49 -6.42 17.02
CA MET A 1 3.22 -6.78 15.61
C MET A 1 3.37 -5.51 14.78
N LYS A 2 4.28 -5.49 13.81
CA LYS A 2 4.51 -4.36 12.89
C LYS A 2 3.66 -4.56 11.65
N VAL A 3 2.55 -3.84 11.56
CA VAL A 3 1.67 -3.87 10.38
C VAL A 3 1.99 -2.70 9.46
N LYS A 4 2.15 -2.97 8.17
CA LYS A 4 2.29 -1.94 7.13
C LYS A 4 1.41 -2.26 5.94
N VAL A 5 0.54 -1.31 5.59
CA VAL A 5 -0.30 -1.38 4.40
C VAL A 5 0.24 -0.39 3.37
N MET A 6 0.86 -0.91 2.32
CA MET A 6 1.37 -0.07 1.24
C MET A 6 0.22 0.49 0.42
N VAL A 7 0.27 1.80 0.15
CA VAL A 7 -0.64 2.48 -0.78
C VAL A 7 0.12 2.74 -2.07
N ALA A 8 -0.05 1.86 -3.05
CA ALA A 8 0.61 1.99 -4.35
C ALA A 8 0.01 3.14 -5.16
N ALA A 9 0.84 4.13 -5.48
CA ALA A 9 0.50 5.32 -6.23
C ALA A 9 1.53 5.56 -7.34
N HIS A 10 1.09 6.05 -8.51
CA HIS A 10 1.99 6.49 -9.58
C HIS A 10 2.07 8.02 -9.70
N LYS A 11 1.41 8.75 -8.79
CA LYS A 11 1.35 10.22 -8.73
C LYS A 11 0.89 10.68 -7.35
N LYS A 12 1.02 11.99 -7.09
CA LYS A 12 0.49 12.62 -5.87
C LYS A 12 -1.01 12.41 -5.75
N PHE A 13 -1.45 11.99 -4.56
CA PHE A 13 -2.86 11.76 -4.22
C PHE A 13 -3.10 11.97 -2.72
N PRO A 14 -4.33 12.28 -2.28
CA PRO A 14 -4.69 12.26 -0.87
C PRO A 14 -4.43 10.89 -0.22
N MET A 15 -3.66 10.87 0.86
CA MET A 15 -3.26 9.63 1.54
C MET A 15 -3.99 9.45 2.87
N PRO A 16 -4.20 8.19 3.32
CA PRO A 16 -4.54 7.88 4.70
C PRO A 16 -3.61 8.58 5.69
N LYS A 17 -4.17 8.98 6.85
CA LYS A 17 -3.41 9.60 7.94
C LYS A 17 -2.87 8.60 8.96
N ASP A 18 -3.43 7.40 9.00
CA ASP A 18 -3.02 6.36 9.94
C ASP A 18 -1.61 5.83 9.57
N ASN A 19 -0.75 5.67 10.59
CA ASN A 19 0.67 5.35 10.47
C ASN A 19 0.94 3.95 9.92
N ILE A 20 -0.06 3.07 9.90
CA ILE A 20 0.07 1.77 9.23
C ILE A 20 0.15 1.92 7.71
N TYR A 21 -0.41 2.99 7.14
CA TYR A 21 -0.40 3.20 5.71
C TYR A 21 0.92 3.83 5.27
N LEU A 22 1.59 3.16 4.33
CA LEU A 22 2.83 3.61 3.73
C LEU A 22 2.57 3.97 2.27
N PRO A 23 2.51 5.26 1.90
CA PRO A 23 2.47 5.65 0.49
C PRO A 23 3.73 5.18 -0.23
N VAL A 24 3.56 4.40 -1.30
CA VAL A 24 4.66 3.92 -2.15
C VAL A 24 4.46 4.45 -3.57
N LEU A 25 5.44 5.19 -4.08
CA LEU A 25 5.50 5.58 -5.48
C LEU A 25 5.99 4.39 -6.31
N VAL A 26 5.12 3.82 -7.13
CA VAL A 26 5.44 2.66 -7.98
C VAL A 26 5.98 3.07 -9.35
N GLY A 27 6.92 2.27 -9.87
CA GLY A 27 7.67 2.61 -11.07
C GLY A 27 8.43 3.93 -10.90
N ALA A 28 8.90 4.23 -9.69
CA ALA A 28 9.53 5.50 -9.33
C ALA A 28 10.74 5.82 -10.22
N THR A 29 11.39 4.80 -10.78
CA THR A 29 12.50 4.99 -11.74
C THR A 29 12.10 5.82 -12.97
N LYS A 30 10.81 5.84 -13.32
CA LYS A 30 10.27 6.67 -14.42
C LYS A 30 9.26 7.72 -13.95
N ASN A 31 8.53 7.45 -12.86
CA ASN A 31 7.41 8.26 -12.42
C ASN A 31 7.79 9.30 -11.35
N TYR A 32 9.03 9.28 -10.84
CA TYR A 32 9.46 10.23 -9.82
C TYR A 32 9.41 11.67 -10.34
N THR A 33 8.86 12.56 -9.52
CA THR A 33 8.80 14.00 -9.74
C THR A 33 9.00 14.68 -8.41
N GLU A 34 9.74 15.79 -8.40
CA GLU A 34 9.96 16.60 -7.20
C GLU A 34 8.63 16.98 -6.51
N GLY A 35 8.61 16.94 -5.19
CA GLY A 35 7.43 17.27 -4.37
C GLY A 35 6.48 16.10 -4.09
N ILE A 36 6.83 14.88 -4.52
CA ILE A 36 6.18 13.63 -4.09
C ILE A 36 7.04 12.96 -3.01
N ASN A 37 6.65 13.17 -1.75
CA ASN A 37 7.35 12.63 -0.58
C ASN A 37 6.78 11.25 -0.18
N TYR A 38 6.73 10.32 -1.12
CA TYR A 38 6.34 8.93 -0.86
C TYR A 38 7.59 8.05 -0.78
N GLN A 39 7.47 6.88 -0.14
CA GLN A 39 8.51 5.87 -0.26
C GLN A 39 8.61 5.48 -1.73
N ARG A 40 9.81 5.43 -2.31
CA ARG A 40 9.98 5.02 -3.70
C ARG A 40 10.25 3.54 -3.78
N ASP A 41 9.64 2.87 -4.76
CA ASP A 41 9.89 1.46 -5.03
C ASP A 41 11.21 1.20 -5.76
N ASP A 42 11.97 2.25 -6.12
CA ASP A 42 13.29 2.15 -6.75
C ASP A 42 14.48 2.42 -5.81
N ASP A 43 14.20 2.61 -4.51
CA ASP A 43 15.23 2.66 -3.47
C ASP A 43 15.64 1.25 -3.03
N GLY A 44 16.90 1.03 -2.67
CA GLY A 44 17.37 -0.27 -2.19
C GLY A 44 17.27 -1.39 -3.24
N GLU A 45 17.04 -2.63 -2.80
CA GLU A 45 16.86 -3.75 -3.75
C GLU A 45 15.45 -3.71 -4.35
N ASN A 46 15.35 -3.64 -5.68
CA ASN A 46 14.06 -3.41 -6.33
C ASN A 46 13.94 -3.96 -7.75
N ILE A 47 12.71 -3.91 -8.26
CA ILE A 47 12.34 -4.19 -9.65
C ILE A 47 11.49 -3.07 -10.27
N SER A 48 11.63 -1.82 -9.80
CA SER A 48 10.80 -0.68 -10.23
C SER A 48 10.80 -0.49 -11.76
N LEU A 49 11.93 -0.71 -12.44
CA LEU A 49 12.03 -0.66 -13.90
C LEU A 49 11.04 -1.60 -14.62
N LYS A 50 10.60 -2.67 -13.94
CA LYS A 50 9.64 -3.64 -14.46
C LYS A 50 8.18 -3.27 -14.16
N ASN A 51 7.90 -2.11 -13.54
CA ASN A 51 6.54 -1.63 -13.27
C ASN A 51 5.61 -1.68 -14.51
N PRO A 52 6.04 -1.38 -15.76
CA PRO A 52 5.17 -1.54 -16.93
C PRO A 52 4.62 -2.96 -17.13
N ASN A 53 5.30 -3.98 -16.59
CA ASN A 53 4.91 -5.38 -16.71
C ASN A 53 4.29 -5.93 -15.42
N TYR A 54 4.67 -5.41 -14.26
CA TYR A 54 4.30 -5.94 -12.93
C TYR A 54 3.37 -5.03 -12.12
N ASN A 55 3.14 -3.79 -12.56
CA ASN A 55 2.35 -2.78 -11.87
C ASN A 55 2.66 -2.73 -10.36
N GLU A 56 1.64 -2.70 -9.50
CA GLU A 56 1.78 -2.56 -8.05
C GLU A 56 2.57 -3.69 -7.37
N LEU A 57 2.85 -4.79 -8.07
CA LEU A 57 3.70 -5.87 -7.54
C LEU A 57 5.15 -5.42 -7.33
N THR A 58 5.61 -4.34 -7.98
CA THR A 58 6.92 -3.75 -7.67
C THR A 58 7.00 -3.23 -6.23
N ALA A 59 5.89 -2.72 -5.68
CA ALA A 59 5.81 -2.33 -4.27
C ALA A 59 5.94 -3.54 -3.34
N ILE A 60 5.28 -4.66 -3.67
CA ILE A 60 5.39 -5.90 -2.87
C ILE A 60 6.83 -6.42 -2.87
N TYR A 61 7.47 -6.46 -4.05
CA TYR A 61 8.87 -6.86 -4.14
C TYR A 61 9.76 -5.96 -3.28
N TRP A 62 9.57 -4.64 -3.39
CA TRP A 62 10.33 -3.69 -2.61
C TRP A 62 10.12 -3.90 -1.09
N ALA A 63 8.88 -4.10 -0.63
CA ALA A 63 8.63 -4.37 0.78
C ALA A 63 9.26 -5.67 1.26
N TRP A 64 9.20 -6.74 0.46
CA TRP A 64 9.86 -8.01 0.80
C TRP A 64 11.36 -7.82 1.07
N LYS A 65 12.02 -6.92 0.33
CA LYS A 65 13.46 -6.72 0.44
C LYS A 65 13.89 -5.65 1.43
N ASN A 66 13.07 -4.65 1.66
CA ASN A 66 13.49 -3.42 2.35
C ASN A 66 12.66 -3.10 3.60
N LEU A 67 11.50 -3.74 3.81
CA LEU A 67 10.59 -3.41 4.89
C LEU A 67 10.68 -4.43 6.04
N ASP A 68 10.93 -3.93 7.23
CA ASP A 68 10.84 -4.69 8.48
C ASP A 68 9.40 -4.62 9.03
N ALA A 69 8.57 -5.58 8.61
CA ALA A 69 7.17 -5.70 9.03
C ALA A 69 6.74 -7.16 9.19
N ASP A 70 5.91 -7.44 10.20
CA ASP A 70 5.33 -8.77 10.42
C ASP A 70 4.18 -9.06 9.45
N VAL A 71 3.45 -8.00 9.06
CA VAL A 71 2.32 -8.07 8.14
C VAL A 71 2.44 -6.96 7.10
N VAL A 72 2.44 -7.35 5.83
CA VAL A 72 2.44 -6.44 4.69
C VAL A 72 1.11 -6.54 3.94
N GLY A 73 0.38 -5.43 3.89
CA GLY A 73 -0.79 -5.25 3.03
C GLY A 73 -0.46 -4.42 1.80
N LEU A 74 -1.28 -4.53 0.76
CA LEU A 74 -1.19 -3.70 -0.44
C LEU A 74 -2.60 -3.21 -0.83
N VAL A 75 -2.71 -1.91 -1.07
CA VAL A 75 -3.90 -1.26 -1.65
C VAL A 75 -3.50 -0.29 -2.75
N HIS A 76 -4.40 -0.05 -3.68
CA HIS A 76 -4.23 0.96 -4.72
C HIS A 76 -4.68 2.33 -4.20
N TYR A 77 -4.01 3.42 -4.59
CA TYR A 77 -4.26 4.77 -4.07
C TYR A 77 -5.70 5.29 -4.20
N ARG A 78 -6.49 4.78 -5.17
CA ARG A 78 -7.94 5.10 -5.33
C ARG A 78 -8.91 4.12 -4.68
N ARG A 79 -8.43 2.97 -4.19
CA ARG A 79 -9.26 1.87 -3.69
C ARG A 79 -8.69 1.36 -2.38
N LEU A 80 -9.04 2.08 -1.32
CA LEU A 80 -8.71 1.73 0.06
C LEU A 80 -9.80 0.82 0.63
N PHE A 81 -9.45 -0.03 1.60
CA PHE A 81 -10.44 -0.83 2.32
C PHE A 81 -11.27 0.08 3.23
N SER A 82 -12.59 0.10 3.02
CA SER A 82 -13.51 0.85 3.87
C SER A 82 -14.17 -0.04 4.91
N LYS A 83 -14.62 0.55 6.01
CA LYS A 83 -15.42 -0.13 7.06
C LYS A 83 -16.88 -0.42 6.63
N GLY A 84 -17.17 -0.36 5.32
CA GLY A 84 -18.53 -0.34 4.76
C GLY A 84 -19.05 1.08 4.52
N GLY A 85 -20.05 1.25 3.64
CA GLY A 85 -20.58 2.58 3.31
C GLY A 85 -19.71 3.39 2.34
N LYS A 86 -19.62 4.71 2.54
CA LYS A 86 -18.92 5.64 1.62
C LYS A 86 -17.41 5.38 1.58
N ARG A 87 -16.81 5.50 0.39
CA ARG A 87 -15.37 5.33 0.15
C ARG A 87 -14.63 6.65 0.37
N GLU A 88 -14.50 7.05 1.63
CA GLU A 88 -13.86 8.31 2.06
C GLU A 88 -12.65 8.00 2.97
N LEU A 89 -11.66 8.91 3.04
CA LEU A 89 -10.39 8.68 3.74
C LEU A 89 -10.53 8.55 5.26
N ASP A 90 -11.61 9.08 5.83
CA ASP A 90 -12.00 8.97 7.22
C ASP A 90 -12.73 7.65 7.54
N ASN A 91 -13.13 6.89 6.52
CA ASN A 91 -13.87 5.64 6.66
C ASN A 91 -13.06 4.40 6.20
N ILE A 92 -11.75 4.44 6.40
CA ILE A 92 -10.83 3.34 6.04
C ILE A 92 -10.53 2.44 7.24
N LEU A 93 -10.09 1.20 6.97
CA LEU A 93 -9.60 0.30 8.02
C LEU A 93 -8.38 0.89 8.73
N THR A 94 -8.34 0.78 10.05
CA THR A 94 -7.23 1.22 10.91
C THR A 94 -6.46 0.02 11.43
N GLU A 95 -5.36 0.27 12.15
CA GLU A 95 -4.63 -0.80 12.83
C GLU A 95 -5.54 -1.64 13.74
N SER A 96 -6.45 -0.97 14.45
CA SER A 96 -7.39 -1.63 15.38
C SER A 96 -8.38 -2.57 14.67
N ASP A 97 -8.70 -2.32 13.40
CA ASP A 97 -9.56 -3.18 12.61
C ASP A 97 -8.78 -4.35 11.99
N ILE A 98 -7.49 -4.15 11.66
CA ILE A 98 -6.65 -5.13 10.97
C ILE A 98 -6.00 -6.12 11.95
N ALA A 99 -5.55 -5.67 13.12
CA ALA A 99 -4.87 -6.51 14.10
C ALA A 99 -5.64 -7.79 14.47
N PRO A 100 -6.97 -7.78 14.65
CA PRO A 100 -7.75 -9.00 14.88
C PRO A 100 -7.81 -9.93 13.67
N MET A 101 -7.75 -9.40 12.44
CA MET A 101 -7.81 -10.18 11.18
C MET A 101 -6.53 -10.96 10.92
N SER A 102 -5.39 -10.50 11.42
CA SER A 102 -4.10 -11.21 11.27
C SER A 102 -3.97 -12.45 12.17
N ILE A 103 -4.81 -12.58 13.20
CA ILE A 103 -4.76 -13.69 14.17
C ILE A 103 -5.69 -14.84 13.77
N ASN A 104 -6.75 -14.54 13.00
CA ASN A 104 -7.69 -15.53 12.49
C ASN A 104 -7.72 -15.39 10.96
N GLY A 105 -7.21 -16.36 10.22
CA GLY A 105 -7.21 -16.40 8.75
C GLY A 105 -8.63 -16.35 8.16
N THR A 106 -9.23 -15.17 8.16
CA THR A 106 -10.65 -14.98 7.85
C THR A 106 -10.75 -14.52 6.39
N SER A 107 -11.44 -15.32 5.59
CA SER A 107 -11.65 -15.06 4.17
C SER A 107 -12.34 -13.70 3.96
N PHE A 108 -11.70 -12.79 3.21
CA PHE A 108 -12.38 -11.62 2.69
C PHE A 108 -13.49 -12.08 1.75
N SER A 109 -14.76 -11.84 2.12
CA SER A 109 -15.88 -12.11 1.24
C SER A 109 -15.80 -11.14 0.05
N LYS A 110 -15.72 -11.71 -1.14
CA LYS A 110 -15.70 -10.99 -2.42
C LYS A 110 -16.91 -10.06 -2.49
N HIS A 111 -16.71 -8.75 -2.37
CA HIS A 111 -17.70 -7.76 -2.81
C HIS A 111 -17.08 -6.92 -3.92
N SER A 112 -17.37 -7.40 -5.13
CA SER A 112 -17.50 -6.75 -6.44
C SER A 112 -16.47 -5.69 -6.87
N PHE A 113 -15.75 -6.08 -7.93
CA PHE A 113 -14.90 -5.26 -8.79
C PHE A 113 -15.61 -4.04 -9.37
#